data_AF-A0ABC8R3P3-F1
#
_entry.id   AF-A0ABC8R3P3-F1
#
_cell.length_a   1.000
_cell.length_b   1.000
_cell.length_c   1.000
_cell.angle_alpha   90.00
_cell.angle_beta   90.00
_cell.angle_gamma   90.00
#
_symmetry.space_group_name_H-M   'P 1'
#
loop_
_entity.id
_entity.type
_entity.pdbx_description
1 polymer ?
#
loop_
_entity_poly.entity_id
_entity_poly.type
_entity_poly.pdbx_seq_one_letter_code
_entity_poly.pdbx_strand_id
1 'polypeptide(L)'
;MEAYSIEVKKLAMTILRQMAKAIKMDDEEITELFTDRVQTIRMNYKPPCPQRDMAIGITPHSDADALTILFQLNETEGLQIRKDGKWVPIKPLPNAFVVN
;
A
#
# COMPACT_ATOMS: atom_id res chain seq x y z
N MET A 1 -12.88 -0.66 -12.36
CA MET A 1 -11.74 0.11 -11.80
C MET A 1 -12.20 1.39 -11.11
N GLU A 2 -13.17 2.13 -11.67
CA GLU A 2 -13.68 3.37 -11.07
C GLU A 2 -14.23 3.17 -9.65
N ALA A 3 -15.15 2.21 -9.45
CA ALA A 3 -15.69 1.90 -8.12
C ALA A 3 -14.58 1.58 -7.10
N TYR A 4 -13.60 0.76 -7.49
CA TYR A 4 -12.45 0.46 -6.64
C TYR A 4 -11.64 1.72 -6.31
N SER A 5 -11.38 2.57 -7.30
CA SER A 5 -10.67 3.84 -7.10
C SER A 5 -11.37 4.74 -6.09
N ILE A 6 -12.70 4.85 -6.18
CA ILE A 6 -13.53 5.66 -5.28
C ILE A 6 -13.48 5.11 -3.86
N GLU A 7 -13.70 3.80 -3.68
CA GLU A 7 -13.73 3.18 -2.35
C GLU A 7 -12.35 3.19 -1.67
N VAL A 8 -11.27 2.94 -2.40
CA VAL A 8 -9.91 3.03 -1.85
C VAL A 8 -9.55 4.47 -1.51
N LYS A 9 -10.01 5.49 -2.27
CA LYS A 9 -9.82 6.90 -1.91
C LYS A 9 -10.50 7.24 -0.58
N LYS A 10 -11.74 6.79 -0.39
CA LYS A 10 -12.49 6.98 0.87
C LYS A 10 -11.78 6.31 2.03
N LEU A 11 -11.28 5.09 1.84
CA LEU A 11 -10.52 4.36 2.85
C LEU A 11 -9.21 5.10 3.20
N ALA A 12 -8.45 5.55 2.21
CA ALA A 12 -7.22 6.33 2.43
C ALA A 12 -7.48 7.59 3.25
N MET A 13 -8.49 8.39 2.89
CA MET A 13 -8.86 9.58 3.65
C MET A 13 -9.32 9.27 5.08
N THR A 14 -9.97 8.13 5.28
CA THR A 14 -10.36 7.68 6.62
C THR A 14 -9.12 7.38 7.46
N ILE A 15 -8.15 6.64 6.91
CA ILE A 15 -6.90 6.30 7.60
C ILE A 15 -6.09 7.56 7.90
N LEU A 16 -5.91 8.45 6.93
CA LEU A 16 -5.14 9.70 7.08
C LEU A 16 -5.73 10.60 8.18
N ARG A 17 -7.06 10.72 8.27
CA ARG A 17 -7.72 11.47 9.35
C ARG A 17 -7.50 10.84 10.72
N GLN A 18 -7.51 9.51 10.82
CA GLN A 18 -7.21 8.83 12.10
C GLN A 18 -5.74 9.01 12.49
N MET A 19 -4.82 8.99 11.53
CA MET A 19 -3.41 9.30 11.77
C MET A 19 -3.22 10.74 12.25
N ALA A 20 -3.88 11.70 11.61
CA ALA A 20 -3.88 13.11 12.01
C ALA A 20 -4.33 13.28 13.47
N LYS A 21 -5.45 12.64 13.85
CA LYS A 21 -5.94 12.63 15.23
C LYS A 21 -4.93 12.05 16.22
N ALA A 22 -4.28 10.95 15.86
CA ALA A 22 -3.27 10.32 16.71
C ALA A 22 -2.06 11.23 16.98
N ILE A 23 -1.70 12.09 16.01
CA ILE A 23 -0.62 13.08 16.15
C ILE A 23 -1.11 14.46 16.59
N LYS A 24 -2.42 14.61 16.94
CA LYS A 24 -3.06 15.87 17.36
C LYS A 24 -2.99 16.98 16.31
N MET A 25 -3.00 16.60 15.03
CA MET A 25 -3.16 17.51 13.90
C MET A 25 -4.64 17.83 13.70
N ASP A 26 -4.93 19.03 13.19
CA ASP A 26 -6.28 19.48 12.92
C ASP A 26 -6.91 18.74 11.72
N ASP A 27 -8.22 18.47 11.79
CA ASP A 27 -8.97 17.72 10.77
C ASP A 27 -9.09 18.49 9.43
N GLU A 28 -9.06 19.83 9.48
CA GLU A 28 -9.09 20.71 8.31
C GLU A 28 -7.72 20.71 7.63
N GLU A 29 -6.64 20.79 8.40
CA GLU A 29 -5.26 20.78 7.88
C GLU A 29 -4.96 19.49 7.10
N ILE A 30 -5.31 18.31 7.67
CA ILE A 30 -5.12 17.03 6.96
C ILE A 30 -6.01 16.94 5.71
N THR A 31 -7.22 17.50 5.75
CA THR A 31 -8.12 17.48 4.60
C THR A 31 -7.55 18.35 3.48
N GLU A 32 -7.04 19.55 3.76
CA GLU A 32 -6.42 20.43 2.77
C GLU A 32 -5.15 19.83 2.14
N LEU A 33 -4.32 19.13 2.93
CA LEU A 33 -3.12 18.45 2.44
C LEU A 33 -3.42 17.39 1.38
N PHE A 34 -4.58 16.72 1.47
CA PHE A 34 -4.96 15.61 0.61
C PHE A 34 -6.14 15.91 -0.34
N THR A 35 -6.73 17.11 -0.26
CA THR A 35 -7.76 17.56 -1.21
C THR A 35 -7.16 17.71 -2.61
N ASP A 36 -7.90 17.23 -3.62
CA ASP A 36 -7.52 17.27 -5.04
C ASP A 36 -6.13 16.71 -5.37
N ARG A 37 -5.59 15.82 -4.53
CA ARG A 37 -4.34 15.11 -4.81
C ARG A 37 -4.56 13.96 -5.78
N VAL A 38 -3.48 13.64 -6.49
CA VAL A 38 -3.42 12.54 -7.46
C VAL A 38 -3.51 11.22 -6.71
N GLN A 39 -4.35 10.32 -7.22
CA GLN A 39 -4.35 8.92 -6.85
C GLN A 39 -3.92 8.10 -8.07
N THR A 40 -2.96 7.20 -7.89
CA THR A 40 -2.52 6.27 -8.93
C THR A 40 -2.85 4.83 -8.54
N ILE A 41 -3.06 3.97 -9.54
CA ILE A 41 -3.24 2.54 -9.33
C ILE A 41 -2.22 1.81 -10.18
N ARG A 42 -1.39 0.97 -9.52
CA ARG A 42 -0.41 0.11 -10.19
C ARG A 42 -0.83 -1.35 -10.06
N MET A 43 -1.10 -1.99 -11.19
CA MET A 43 -1.32 -3.44 -11.25
C MET A 43 0.00 -4.16 -11.52
N ASN A 44 0.33 -5.14 -10.69
CA ASN A 44 1.56 -5.91 -10.80
C ASN A 44 1.26 -7.37 -11.12
N TYR A 45 1.75 -7.86 -12.25
CA TYR A 45 1.76 -9.29 -12.57
C TYR A 45 3.19 -9.84 -12.45
N LYS A 46 3.36 -10.95 -11.72
CA LYS A 46 4.65 -11.62 -11.52
C LYS A 46 4.57 -13.04 -12.08
N PRO A 47 5.13 -13.30 -13.28
CA PRO A 47 5.10 -14.64 -13.86
C PRO A 47 5.99 -15.61 -13.08
N PRO A 48 5.77 -16.93 -13.22
CA PRO A 48 6.70 -17.93 -12.73
C PRO A 48 8.11 -17.69 -13.30
N CYS A 49 9.12 -17.69 -12.43
CA CYS A 49 10.52 -17.53 -12.82
C CYS A 49 11.27 -18.86 -12.55
N PRO A 50 11.98 -19.44 -13.54
CA PRO A 50 12.81 -20.63 -13.35
C PRO A 50 14.03 -20.41 -12.44
N GLN A 51 14.54 -19.19 -12.39
CA GLN A 51 15.74 -18.80 -11.66
C GLN A 51 15.40 -17.78 -10.56
N ARG A 52 14.53 -18.18 -9.62
CA ARG A 52 13.96 -17.26 -8.61
C ARG A 52 15.01 -16.56 -7.75
N ASP A 53 16.12 -17.23 -7.46
CA ASP A 53 17.20 -16.69 -6.62
C ASP A 53 18.06 -15.63 -7.34
N MET A 54 17.88 -15.48 -8.66
CA MET A 54 18.62 -14.52 -9.49
C MET A 54 17.74 -13.40 -10.06
N ALA A 55 16.45 -13.39 -9.73
CA ALA A 55 15.49 -12.40 -10.22
C ALA A 55 14.71 -11.78 -9.06
N ILE A 56 14.26 -10.54 -9.26
CA ILE A 56 13.40 -9.84 -8.29
C ILE A 56 12.12 -9.37 -8.97
N GLY A 57 10.97 -9.61 -8.33
CA GLY A 57 9.68 -9.20 -8.87
C GLY A 57 9.53 -7.67 -8.92
N ILE A 58 9.95 -6.99 -7.86
CA ILE A 58 10.07 -5.52 -7.77
C ILE A 58 11.28 -5.21 -6.91
N THR A 59 12.14 -4.30 -7.36
CA THR A 59 13.35 -3.93 -6.62
C THR A 59 13.00 -3.36 -5.24
N PRO A 60 13.82 -3.58 -4.20
CA PRO A 60 13.65 -2.94 -2.90
C PRO A 60 13.48 -1.42 -3.02
N HIS A 61 12.43 -0.87 -2.40
CA HIS A 61 12.15 0.56 -2.37
C HIS A 61 11.29 0.91 -1.15
N SER A 62 11.14 2.21 -0.91
CA SER A 62 10.05 2.77 -0.12
C SER A 62 9.13 3.53 -1.06
N ASP A 63 7.83 3.53 -0.76
CA ASP A 63 6.88 4.31 -1.54
C ASP A 63 7.16 5.80 -1.35
N ALA A 64 7.01 6.57 -2.43
CA ALA A 64 7.19 8.02 -2.40
C ALA A 64 5.89 8.77 -2.02
N ASP A 65 4.76 8.06 -2.07
CA ASP A 65 3.44 8.61 -1.76
C ASP A 65 3.18 8.59 -0.24
N ALA A 66 2.16 9.32 0.19
CA ALA A 66 1.81 9.43 1.62
C ALA A 66 1.19 8.17 2.22
N LEU A 67 0.49 7.36 1.40
CA LEU A 67 -0.19 6.14 1.84
C LEU A 67 -0.39 5.19 0.66
N THR A 68 -0.03 3.92 0.83
CA THR A 68 -0.30 2.86 -0.14
C THR A 68 -1.32 1.88 0.45
N ILE A 69 -2.32 1.49 -0.35
CA ILE A 69 -3.30 0.45 0.00
C ILE A 69 -3.18 -0.68 -1.03
N LEU A 70 -2.59 -1.79 -0.61
CA LEU A 70 -2.27 -2.93 -1.46
C LEU A 70 -3.27 -4.08 -1.26
N PHE A 71 -3.81 -4.57 -2.37
CA PHE A 71 -4.63 -5.79 -2.42
C PHE A 71 -3.87 -6.90 -3.15
N GLN A 72 -3.78 -8.07 -2.54
CA GLN A 72 -3.18 -9.25 -3.16
C GLN A 72 -4.28 -10.10 -3.81
N LEU A 73 -4.26 -10.18 -5.15
CA LEU A 73 -5.33 -10.83 -5.92
C LEU A 73 -5.42 -12.35 -5.74
N ASN A 74 -4.33 -12.99 -5.32
CA ASN A 74 -4.27 -14.44 -5.16
C ASN A 74 -3.44 -14.82 -3.91
N GLU A 75 -3.37 -16.12 -3.63
CA GLU A 75 -2.70 -16.64 -2.43
C GLU A 75 -1.18 -16.83 -2.61
N THR A 76 -0.60 -16.38 -3.74
CA THR A 76 0.84 -16.51 -4.00
C THR A 76 1.60 -15.49 -3.16
N GLU A 77 2.43 -15.97 -2.23
CA GLU A 77 3.27 -15.14 -1.39
C GLU A 77 4.41 -14.47 -2.19
N GLY A 78 4.82 -13.27 -1.78
CA GLY A 78 5.90 -12.54 -2.45
C GLY A 78 6.22 -11.16 -1.91
N LEU A 79 5.28 -10.52 -1.18
CA LEU A 79 5.57 -9.26 -0.50
C LEU A 79 6.50 -9.49 0.69
N GLN A 80 7.55 -8.68 0.78
CA GLN A 80 8.46 -8.63 1.92
C GLN A 80 8.69 -7.18 2.32
N ILE A 81 8.82 -6.93 3.62
CA ILE A 81 9.22 -5.63 4.17
C ILE A 81 10.58 -5.75 4.85
N ARG A 82 11.31 -4.63 4.94
CA ARG A 82 12.58 -4.59 5.68
C ARG A 82 12.33 -4.05 7.10
N LYS A 83 12.62 -4.86 8.12
CA LYS A 83 12.54 -4.49 9.54
C LYS A 83 13.82 -4.92 10.24
N ASP A 84 14.45 -4.02 10.98
CA ASP A 84 15.68 -4.27 11.75
C ASP A 84 16.80 -4.93 10.91
N GLY A 85 16.96 -4.46 9.68
CA GLY A 85 17.96 -4.97 8.73
C GLY A 85 17.62 -6.32 8.09
N LYS A 86 16.45 -6.91 8.39
CA LYS A 86 16.01 -8.22 7.88
C LYS A 86 14.79 -8.10 6.98
N TRP A 87 14.69 -8.98 5.99
CA TRP A 87 13.49 -9.15 5.19
C TRP A 87 12.48 -10.02 5.93
N VAL A 88 11.24 -9.52 6.05
CA VAL A 88 10.13 -10.18 6.72
C VAL A 88 9.02 -10.42 5.69
N PRO A 89 8.59 -11.68 5.47
CA PRO A 89 7.49 -11.96 4.55
C PRO A 89 6.17 -11.46 5.11
N ILE A 90 5.32 -10.93 4.24
CA ILE A 90 3.96 -10.51 4.57
C ILE A 90 2.98 -11.46 3.90
N LYS A 91 2.15 -12.12 4.72
CA LYS A 91 1.01 -12.89 4.27
C LYS A 91 -0.27 -12.12 4.62
N PRO A 92 -0.95 -11.49 3.64
CA PRO A 92 -2.20 -10.80 3.89
C PRO A 92 -3.25 -11.75 4.48
N LEU A 93 -4.05 -11.25 5.43
CA LEU A 93 -5.20 -11.99 5.93
C LEU A 93 -6.29 -12.09 4.86
N PRO A 94 -7.16 -13.11 4.91
CA PRO A 94 -8.34 -13.16 4.05
C PRO A 94 -9.17 -11.87 4.19
N ASN A 95 -9.60 -11.30 3.05
CA ASN A 95 -10.38 -10.05 2.98
C ASN A 95 -9.68 -8.82 3.58
N ALA A 96 -8.34 -8.79 3.63
CA ALA A 96 -7.59 -7.65 4.13
C ALA A 96 -6.78 -6.93 3.04
N PHE A 97 -6.59 -5.63 3.24
CA PHE A 97 -5.56 -4.84 2.56
C PHE A 97 -4.30 -4.77 3.41
N VAL A 98 -3.15 -4.62 2.76
CA VAL A 98 -1.90 -4.19 3.41
C VAL A 98 -1.78 -2.68 3.22
N VAL A 99 -1.47 -1.96 4.29
CA VAL A 99 -1.33 -0.50 4.28
C VAL A 99 0.06 -0.11 4.77
N ASN A 100 0.70 0.84 4.10
CA ASN A 100 1.98 1.42 4.50
C ASN A 100 2.05 2.91 4.16
#